data_AF-A0A1H5HYJ4-F1
#
_entry.id   AF-A0A1H5HYJ4-F1
#
_cell.length_a   1.000
_cell.length_b   1.000
_cell.length_c   1.000
_cell.angle_alpha   90.00
_cell.angle_beta   90.00
_cell.angle_gamma   90.00
#
_symmetry.space_group_name_H-M   'P 1'
#
loop_
_entity.id
_entity.type
_entity.pdbx_description
1 polymer ?
#
loop_
_entity_poly.entity_id
_entity_poly.type
_entity_poly.pdbx_seq_one_letter_code
_entity_poly.pdbx_strand_id
1 'polypeptide(L)'
;MLADLLRASHCMPAEMLPAKASECARAAGFHQVVIYVADLQRNSLRLLAGDEATGGQHEAELHVEGTVPGRAYQYSDVLPAASAGGDVFEWWVPLLDGTERIGLIRVSAGRNDAATRTDMEALAALIALIIVSKRPTSDELAKRVRAQPMSLAAEMQWNLLPPRTYADARVAISASLEPAYKISGDVFEYAVDGPLVHLAIFDAMGHDTAAGLSGALALGAYRNARRQGADLVGRSDAVEAALLEQYDHQRYVTGILATLDTGTGVLQWVNRGHHPPIVIRDNRWTTRLACTPGHPMGTDLGLPTTACQEHLQPGDRVVLYTDGITEARRPGGREFGIERFTDFLIRHHADGLPVPETLRRLIHAVLEYHEGRLQDDATVLLCEWIGPHTEPATVAAEWTGLVPGGLGGGAGPRP
;
A
#
# COMPACT_ATOMS: atom_id res chain seq x y z
N MET A 1 -26.43 16.13 -4.71
CA MET A 1 -25.00 16.03 -4.31
C MET A 1 -24.29 14.90 -5.06
N LEU A 2 -24.33 13.63 -4.60
CA LEU A 2 -23.47 12.57 -5.14
C LEU A 2 -23.71 12.29 -6.64
N ALA A 3 -24.97 12.20 -7.06
CA ALA A 3 -25.31 11.98 -8.46
C ALA A 3 -24.85 13.13 -9.38
N ASP A 4 -24.88 14.37 -8.88
CA ASP A 4 -24.43 15.55 -9.64
C ASP A 4 -22.92 15.57 -9.79
N LEU A 5 -22.19 15.26 -8.70
CA LEU A 5 -20.73 15.16 -8.71
C LEU A 5 -20.27 14.03 -9.65
N LEU A 6 -20.92 12.86 -9.58
CA LEU A 6 -20.65 11.74 -10.48
C LEU A 6 -20.88 12.13 -11.95
N ARG A 7 -22.02 12.75 -12.27
CA ARG A 7 -22.30 13.23 -13.64
C ARG A 7 -21.24 14.21 -14.13
N ALA A 8 -20.87 15.20 -13.30
CA ALA A 8 -19.85 16.17 -13.64
C ALA A 8 -18.47 15.51 -13.83
N SER A 9 -18.18 14.45 -13.06
CA SER A 9 -16.88 13.77 -13.08
C SER A 9 -16.49 13.20 -14.44
N HIS A 10 -17.46 12.80 -15.27
CA HIS A 10 -17.20 12.22 -16.59
C HIS A 10 -16.55 13.19 -17.58
N CYS A 11 -16.81 14.50 -17.44
CA CYS A 11 -16.35 15.51 -18.39
C CYS A 11 -15.56 16.66 -17.75
N MET A 12 -15.13 16.50 -16.49
CA MET A 12 -14.28 17.48 -15.81
C MET A 12 -12.83 16.99 -15.71
N PRO A 13 -11.82 17.86 -15.82
CA PRO A 13 -10.45 17.50 -15.50
C PRO A 13 -10.25 17.48 -13.96
N ALA A 14 -9.14 16.92 -13.47
CA ALA A 14 -8.95 16.66 -12.04
C ALA A 14 -8.87 17.95 -11.21
N GLU A 15 -8.38 19.04 -11.79
CA GLU A 15 -8.17 20.34 -11.15
C GLU A 15 -9.49 21.01 -10.77
N MET A 16 -10.59 20.64 -11.45
CA MET A 16 -11.93 21.15 -11.15
C MET A 16 -12.62 20.41 -9.99
N LEU A 17 -12.07 19.27 -9.55
CA LEU A 17 -12.69 18.43 -8.52
C LEU A 17 -12.94 19.17 -7.20
N PRO A 18 -11.98 19.93 -6.61
CA PRO A 18 -12.22 20.62 -5.34
C PRO A 18 -13.40 21.60 -5.41
N ALA A 19 -13.46 22.41 -6.46
CA ALA A 19 -14.52 23.40 -6.67
C ALA A 19 -15.89 22.72 -6.89
N LYS A 20 -15.93 21.69 -7.76
CA LYS A 20 -17.17 20.98 -8.08
C LYS A 20 -17.69 20.16 -6.89
N ALA A 21 -16.79 19.52 -6.12
CA ALA A 21 -17.15 18.82 -4.89
C ALA A 21 -17.82 19.77 -3.90
N SER A 22 -17.21 20.93 -3.63
CA SER A 22 -17.79 21.96 -2.76
C SER A 22 -19.14 22.46 -3.26
N GLU A 23 -19.28 22.73 -4.56
CA GLU A 23 -20.55 23.16 -5.17
C GLU A 23 -21.67 22.14 -4.97
N CYS A 24 -21.42 20.88 -5.32
CA CYS A 24 -22.41 19.80 -5.19
C CYS A 24 -22.75 19.49 -3.73
N ALA A 25 -21.78 19.67 -2.82
CA ALA A 25 -21.90 19.38 -1.40
C ALA A 25 -22.80 20.38 -0.64
N ARG A 26 -22.93 21.62 -1.14
CA ARG A 26 -23.86 22.62 -0.56
C ARG A 26 -25.32 22.15 -0.52
N ALA A 27 -25.73 21.35 -1.50
CA ALA A 27 -27.08 20.78 -1.53
C ALA A 27 -27.35 19.79 -0.37
N ALA A 28 -26.30 19.27 0.26
CA ALA A 28 -26.37 18.39 1.44
C ALA A 28 -26.07 19.12 2.76
N GLY A 29 -25.96 20.46 2.74
CA GLY A 29 -25.64 21.25 3.94
C GLY A 29 -24.16 21.30 4.30
N PHE A 30 -23.27 20.89 3.39
CA PHE A 30 -21.83 21.07 3.53
C PHE A 30 -21.39 22.40 2.94
N HIS A 31 -20.78 23.26 3.75
CA HIS A 31 -20.43 24.62 3.35
C HIS A 31 -19.11 24.66 2.55
N GLN A 32 -18.17 23.80 2.89
CA GLN A 32 -16.86 23.71 2.26
C GLN A 32 -16.35 22.26 2.27
N VAL A 33 -15.70 21.87 1.17
CA VAL A 33 -14.99 20.59 1.04
C VAL A 33 -13.57 20.89 0.57
N VAL A 34 -12.59 20.57 1.40
CA VAL A 34 -11.16 20.72 1.11
C VAL A 34 -10.57 19.33 0.91
N ILE A 35 -9.77 19.12 -0.13
CA ILE A 35 -9.27 17.80 -0.52
C ILE A 35 -7.76 17.77 -0.38
N TYR A 36 -7.25 16.80 0.39
CA TYR A 36 -5.84 16.51 0.57
C TYR A 36 -5.52 15.11 0.04
N VAL A 37 -4.41 14.96 -0.66
CA VAL A 37 -3.89 13.67 -1.14
C VAL A 37 -2.58 13.34 -0.44
N ALA A 38 -2.37 12.07 -0.07
CA ALA A 38 -1.13 11.64 0.55
C ALA A 38 0.02 11.64 -0.47
N ASP A 39 1.21 12.02 -0.02
CA ASP A 39 2.43 11.83 -0.82
C ASP A 39 2.83 10.34 -0.90
N LEU A 40 3.75 10.00 -1.81
CA LEU A 40 4.17 8.61 -2.02
C LEU A 40 4.77 7.95 -0.78
N GLN A 41 5.43 8.72 0.09
CA GLN A 41 5.99 8.20 1.34
C GLN A 41 4.95 8.11 2.46
N ARG A 42 3.78 8.75 2.30
CA ARG A 42 2.71 8.89 3.30
C ARG A 42 3.17 9.66 4.54
N ASN A 43 4.06 10.63 4.34
CA ASN A 43 4.59 11.54 5.35
C ASN A 43 3.74 12.79 5.49
N SER A 44 3.16 13.22 4.38
CA SER A 44 2.36 14.43 4.33
C SER A 44 1.14 14.29 3.44
N LEU A 45 0.17 15.14 3.75
CA LEU A 45 -1.11 15.26 3.06
C LEU A 45 -1.10 16.62 2.37
N ARG A 46 -1.17 16.64 1.05
CA ARG A 46 -0.96 17.82 0.23
C ARG A 46 -2.27 18.27 -0.39
N LEU A 47 -2.53 19.56 -0.30
CA LEU A 47 -3.76 20.18 -0.79
C LEU A 47 -3.86 20.01 -2.31
N LEU A 48 -4.99 19.45 -2.77
CA LEU A 48 -5.25 19.18 -4.19
C LEU A 48 -5.54 20.46 -4.99
N ALA A 49 -6.28 21.39 -4.39
CA ALA A 49 -6.46 22.72 -4.97
C ALA A 49 -5.12 23.47 -4.82
N GLY A 50 -4.53 23.97 -5.91
CA GLY A 50 -3.34 24.81 -5.79
C GLY A 50 -3.55 25.98 -4.83
N ASP A 51 -2.45 26.49 -4.26
CA ASP A 51 -2.43 27.53 -3.22
C ASP A 51 -3.27 28.77 -3.62
N GLU A 52 -3.26 29.11 -4.92
CA GLU A 52 -3.98 30.22 -5.51
C GLU A 52 -5.52 30.07 -5.46
N ALA A 53 -6.04 28.84 -5.50
CA ALA A 53 -7.48 28.58 -5.55
C ALA A 53 -8.18 28.71 -4.18
N THR A 54 -7.42 28.65 -3.09
CA THR A 54 -7.96 28.83 -1.72
C THR A 54 -7.63 30.21 -1.13
N GLY A 55 -6.87 31.05 -1.85
CA GLY A 55 -6.43 32.35 -1.35
C GLY A 55 -5.57 32.24 -0.08
N GLY A 56 -4.84 31.12 0.11
CA GLY A 56 -4.03 30.86 1.30
C GLY A 56 -4.82 30.58 2.58
N GLN A 57 -6.12 30.25 2.48
CA GLN A 57 -6.97 29.98 3.65
C GLN A 57 -6.71 28.62 4.30
N HIS A 58 -6.05 27.70 3.60
CA HIS A 58 -5.75 26.35 4.07
C HIS A 58 -4.26 26.06 3.94
N GLU A 59 -3.71 25.32 4.90
CA GLU A 59 -2.34 24.84 4.82
C GLU A 59 -2.15 23.96 3.58
N ALA A 60 -1.11 24.25 2.79
CA ALA A 60 -0.81 23.51 1.57
C ALA A 60 -0.35 22.07 1.84
N GLU A 61 0.23 21.83 3.02
CA GLU A 61 0.77 20.54 3.43
C GLU A 61 0.51 20.31 4.93
N LEU A 62 0.00 19.13 5.26
CA LEU A 62 -0.23 18.69 6.64
C LEU A 62 0.64 17.47 6.93
N HIS A 63 1.35 17.46 8.04
CA HIS A 63 2.11 16.28 8.46
C HIS A 63 1.20 15.15 8.94
N VAL A 64 1.53 13.91 8.57
CA VAL A 64 0.81 12.72 9.07
C VAL A 64 1.13 12.43 10.53
N GLU A 65 2.37 12.67 10.96
CA GLU A 65 2.74 12.46 12.37
C GLU A 65 2.39 13.68 13.23
N GLY A 66 1.88 13.42 14.43
CA GLY A 66 1.68 14.44 15.46
C GLY A 66 0.50 15.41 15.22
N THR A 67 -0.32 15.20 14.18
CA THR A 67 -1.46 16.08 13.86
C THR A 67 -2.81 15.35 13.96
N VAL A 68 -3.90 16.09 14.19
CA VAL A 68 -5.28 15.54 14.15
C VAL A 68 -5.65 14.96 12.77
N PRO A 69 -5.46 15.67 11.63
CA PRO A 69 -5.67 15.08 10.31
C PRO A 69 -4.79 13.84 10.11
N GLY A 70 -3.54 13.90 10.54
CA GLY A 70 -2.63 12.76 10.52
C GLY A 70 -3.19 11.52 11.21
N ARG A 71 -3.77 11.66 12.41
CA ARG A 71 -4.47 10.55 13.08
C ARG A 71 -5.69 10.04 12.31
N ALA A 72 -6.52 10.94 11.77
CA ALA A 72 -7.66 10.55 10.93
C ALA A 72 -7.19 9.70 9.74
N TYR A 73 -6.07 10.07 9.13
CA TYR A 73 -5.43 9.28 8.07
C TYR A 73 -4.87 7.95 8.60
N GLN A 74 -4.05 7.95 9.66
CA GLN A 74 -3.38 6.74 10.16
C GLN A 74 -4.37 5.62 10.55
N TYR A 75 -5.47 6.01 11.19
CA TYR A 75 -6.48 5.08 11.71
C TYR A 75 -7.73 4.97 10.83
N SER A 76 -7.76 5.57 9.63
CA SER A 76 -8.95 5.65 8.76
C SER A 76 -10.24 6.03 9.50
N ASP A 77 -10.13 6.95 10.45
CA ASP A 77 -11.21 7.39 11.32
C ASP A 77 -11.74 8.77 10.93
N VAL A 78 -13.07 8.96 11.05
CA VAL A 78 -13.68 10.28 10.93
C VAL A 78 -13.51 11.04 12.24
N LEU A 79 -12.68 12.09 12.22
CA LEU A 79 -12.34 12.86 13.41
C LEU A 79 -12.84 14.32 13.29
N PRO A 80 -13.30 14.94 14.39
CA PRO A 80 -13.61 16.36 14.38
C PRO A 80 -12.33 17.18 14.16
N ALA A 81 -12.42 18.23 13.34
CA ALA A 81 -11.40 19.27 13.27
C ALA A 81 -11.62 20.29 14.39
N ALA A 82 -10.57 21.02 14.78
CA ALA A 82 -10.68 22.05 15.80
C ALA A 82 -11.69 23.13 15.35
N SER A 83 -12.80 23.28 16.10
CA SER A 83 -13.87 24.23 15.76
C SER A 83 -13.35 25.66 15.86
N ALA A 84 -13.64 26.48 14.83
CA ALA A 84 -13.40 27.92 14.85
C ALA A 84 -14.42 28.69 15.74
N GLY A 85 -15.34 27.99 16.42
CA GLY A 85 -16.46 28.56 17.18
C GLY A 85 -17.72 28.78 16.32
N GLY A 86 -18.90 28.65 16.95
CA GLY A 86 -20.22 28.80 16.31
C GLY A 86 -20.95 27.47 16.02
N ASP A 87 -22.06 27.53 15.27
CA ASP A 87 -22.91 26.40 14.85
C ASP A 87 -22.35 25.60 13.64
N VAL A 88 -21.04 25.69 13.37
CA VAL A 88 -20.37 25.00 12.27
C VAL A 88 -19.46 23.91 12.82
N PHE A 89 -19.68 22.68 12.36
CA PHE A 89 -18.88 21.51 12.70
C PHE A 89 -17.92 21.21 11.54
N GLU A 90 -16.68 20.89 11.87
CA GLU A 90 -15.68 20.52 10.89
C GLU A 90 -15.14 19.11 11.14
N TRP A 91 -14.90 18.37 10.07
CA TRP A 91 -14.54 16.95 10.12
C TRP A 91 -13.40 16.64 9.15
N TRP A 92 -12.49 15.77 9.59
CA TRP A 92 -11.52 15.08 8.76
C TRP A 92 -12.07 13.71 8.40
N VAL A 93 -12.20 13.43 7.11
CA VAL A 93 -12.84 12.21 6.58
C VAL A 93 -11.87 11.53 5.61
N PRO A 94 -11.47 10.26 5.86
CA PRO A 94 -10.54 9.51 5.01
C PRO A 94 -11.01 9.36 3.57
N LEU A 95 -10.09 9.50 2.62
CA LEU A 95 -10.29 9.12 1.22
C LEU A 95 -9.73 7.72 1.00
N LEU A 96 -10.58 6.80 0.59
CA LEU A 96 -10.29 5.37 0.49
C LEU A 96 -10.53 4.87 -0.93
N ASP A 97 -9.53 4.20 -1.50
CA ASP A 97 -9.65 3.40 -2.73
C ASP A 97 -9.65 1.91 -2.34
N GLY A 98 -10.85 1.34 -2.22
CA GLY A 98 -11.02 0.07 -1.52
C GLY A 98 -10.52 0.19 -0.07
N THR A 99 -9.36 -0.41 0.22
CA THR A 99 -8.69 -0.34 1.53
C THR A 99 -7.45 0.56 1.53
N GLU A 100 -7.03 1.09 0.39
CA GLU A 100 -5.89 2.00 0.30
C GLU A 100 -6.29 3.41 0.72
N ARG A 101 -5.49 4.01 1.62
CA ARG A 101 -5.68 5.39 2.05
C ARG A 101 -4.95 6.34 1.13
N ILE A 102 -5.72 7.11 0.39
CA ILE A 102 -5.18 7.99 -0.65
C ILE A 102 -5.13 9.45 -0.23
N GLY A 103 -5.78 9.80 0.89
CA GLY A 103 -5.81 11.16 1.42
C GLY A 103 -6.92 11.39 2.44
N LEU A 104 -7.34 12.65 2.56
CA LEU A 104 -8.41 13.12 3.44
C LEU A 104 -9.23 14.21 2.77
N ILE A 105 -10.46 14.39 3.22
CA ILE A 105 -11.19 15.64 3.04
C ILE A 105 -11.45 16.33 4.39
N ARG A 106 -11.42 17.66 4.37
CA ARG A 106 -12.00 18.49 5.44
C ARG A 106 -13.39 18.92 4.99
N VAL A 107 -14.41 18.63 5.77
CA VAL A 107 -15.79 19.03 5.49
C VAL A 107 -16.31 19.92 6.60
N SER A 108 -16.90 21.06 6.24
CA SER A 108 -17.66 21.90 7.17
C SER A 108 -19.16 21.69 6.99
N ALA A 109 -19.87 21.45 8.08
CA ALA A 109 -21.29 21.09 8.11
C ALA A 109 -22.05 21.94 9.16
N GLY A 110 -23.28 22.32 8.86
CA GLY A 110 -24.16 23.01 9.82
C GLY A 110 -24.87 22.07 10.81
N ARG A 111 -24.66 20.76 10.69
CA ARG A 111 -25.29 19.72 11.53
C ARG A 111 -24.25 18.71 11.99
N ASN A 112 -24.54 18.08 13.12
CA ASN A 112 -23.72 17.00 13.69
C ASN A 112 -24.64 15.84 14.11
N ASP A 113 -25.03 15.04 13.13
CA ASP A 113 -25.84 13.84 13.33
C ASP A 113 -25.36 12.67 12.46
N ALA A 114 -25.90 11.48 12.71
CA ALA A 114 -25.49 10.26 12.02
C ALA A 114 -25.69 10.33 10.50
N ALA A 115 -26.77 10.98 10.02
CA ALA A 115 -27.03 11.14 8.59
C ALA A 115 -25.97 12.02 7.93
N THR A 116 -25.59 13.12 8.58
CA THR A 116 -24.51 14.01 8.13
C THR A 116 -23.19 13.24 8.02
N ARG A 117 -22.88 12.37 9.00
CA ARG A 117 -21.69 11.52 8.95
C ARG A 117 -21.71 10.56 7.76
N THR A 118 -22.82 9.85 7.53
CA THR A 118 -22.97 8.96 6.38
C THR A 118 -22.81 9.70 5.05
N ASP A 119 -23.38 10.90 4.93
CA ASP A 119 -23.25 11.71 3.71
C ASP A 119 -21.81 12.18 3.47
N MET A 120 -21.05 12.49 4.52
CA MET A 120 -19.63 12.84 4.43
C MET A 120 -18.78 11.65 4.00
N GLU A 121 -19.01 10.47 4.58
CA GLU A 121 -18.32 9.22 4.23
C GLU A 121 -18.61 8.82 2.76
N ALA A 122 -19.86 8.93 2.31
CA ALA A 122 -20.24 8.66 0.93
C ALA A 122 -19.63 9.68 -0.06
N LEU A 123 -19.56 10.96 0.33
CA LEU A 123 -18.89 11.99 -0.47
C LEU A 123 -17.39 11.72 -0.58
N ALA A 124 -16.73 11.35 0.52
CA ALA A 124 -15.31 10.99 0.54
C ALA A 124 -15.03 9.78 -0.37
N ALA A 125 -15.85 8.73 -0.28
CA ALA A 125 -15.73 7.56 -1.15
C ALA A 125 -15.86 7.93 -2.65
N LEU A 126 -16.85 8.75 -3.02
CA LEU A 126 -17.02 9.19 -4.40
C LEU A 126 -15.84 10.07 -4.87
N ILE A 127 -15.37 11.00 -4.04
CA ILE A 127 -14.18 11.81 -4.34
C ILE A 127 -12.97 10.91 -4.57
N ALA A 128 -12.77 9.88 -3.73
CA ALA A 128 -11.66 8.96 -3.87
C ALA A 128 -11.69 8.21 -5.21
N LEU A 129 -12.85 7.66 -5.59
CA LEU A 129 -13.04 7.00 -6.90
C LEU A 129 -12.79 7.96 -8.08
N ILE A 130 -13.22 9.22 -7.96
CA ILE A 130 -12.96 10.23 -8.99
C ILE A 130 -11.46 10.53 -9.09
N ILE A 131 -10.75 10.66 -7.96
CA ILE A 131 -9.29 10.87 -7.95
C ILE A 131 -8.61 9.69 -8.65
N VAL A 132 -8.92 8.45 -8.22
CA VAL A 132 -8.32 7.22 -8.77
C VAL A 132 -8.56 7.09 -10.26
N SER A 133 -9.80 7.30 -10.73
CA SER A 133 -10.12 7.23 -12.16
C SER A 133 -9.42 8.30 -13.02
N LYS A 134 -9.00 9.42 -12.42
CA LYS A 134 -8.30 10.51 -13.13
C LYS A 134 -6.79 10.47 -13.02
N ARG A 135 -6.22 9.68 -12.10
CA ARG A 135 -4.75 9.56 -11.92
C ARG A 135 -3.99 9.27 -13.20
N PRO A 136 -4.41 8.28 -14.05
CA PRO A 136 -3.63 7.92 -15.24
C PRO A 136 -3.52 9.04 -16.29
N THR A 137 -4.35 10.08 -16.19
CA THR A 137 -4.43 11.15 -17.18
C THR A 137 -4.24 12.55 -16.60
N SER A 138 -3.77 12.66 -15.34
CA SER A 138 -3.63 13.96 -14.65
C SER A 138 -2.22 14.15 -14.09
N ASP A 139 -1.45 14.99 -14.79
CA ASP A 139 -0.15 15.45 -14.31
C ASP A 139 -0.26 16.26 -13.03
N GLU A 140 -1.39 16.95 -12.79
CA GLU A 140 -1.60 17.68 -11.55
C GLU A 140 -1.65 16.71 -10.36
N LEU A 141 -2.44 15.63 -10.46
CA LEU A 141 -2.46 14.59 -9.43
C LEU A 141 -1.08 13.96 -9.25
N ALA A 142 -0.37 13.67 -10.35
CA ALA A 142 0.98 13.12 -10.30
C ALA A 142 1.97 14.07 -9.58
N LYS A 143 1.89 15.38 -9.81
CA LYS A 143 2.72 16.39 -9.11
C LYS A 143 2.36 16.50 -7.64
N ARG A 144 1.06 16.42 -7.30
CA ARG A 144 0.57 16.58 -5.92
C ARG A 144 1.02 15.46 -5.00
N VAL A 145 1.06 14.22 -5.49
CA VAL A 145 1.54 13.07 -4.68
C VAL A 145 3.08 13.01 -4.56
N ARG A 146 3.82 13.87 -5.27
CA ARG A 146 5.29 13.89 -5.24
C ARG A 146 5.85 15.00 -4.36
N ALA A 147 6.46 14.65 -3.24
CA ALA A 147 7.20 15.58 -2.40
C ALA A 147 8.57 15.96 -2.99
N GLN A 148 9.13 15.15 -3.91
CA GLN A 148 10.46 15.33 -4.48
C GLN A 148 10.48 14.98 -5.98
N PRO A 149 11.48 15.45 -6.74
CA PRO A 149 11.73 14.98 -8.11
C PRO A 149 11.95 13.46 -8.15
N MET A 150 11.32 12.81 -9.13
CA MET A 150 11.35 11.36 -9.30
C MET A 150 12.35 10.95 -10.39
N SER A 151 13.08 9.86 -10.17
CA SER A 151 13.94 9.24 -11.20
C SER A 151 13.10 8.57 -12.29
N LEU A 152 13.69 8.35 -13.48
CA LEU A 152 13.01 7.63 -14.55
C LEU A 152 12.63 6.19 -14.14
N ALA A 153 13.54 5.48 -13.46
CA ALA A 153 13.27 4.14 -12.95
C ALA A 153 12.08 4.13 -11.97
N ALA A 154 12.03 5.10 -11.04
CA ALA A 154 10.93 5.23 -10.10
C ALA A 154 9.59 5.55 -10.80
N GLU A 155 9.61 6.43 -11.80
CA GLU A 155 8.43 6.73 -12.63
C GLU A 155 7.90 5.47 -13.31
N MET A 156 8.79 4.62 -13.82
CA MET A 156 8.41 3.36 -14.45
C MET A 156 7.80 2.39 -13.45
N GLN A 157 8.42 2.19 -12.29
CA GLN A 157 7.92 1.23 -11.31
C GLN A 157 6.59 1.63 -10.70
N TRP A 158 6.42 2.88 -10.28
CA TRP A 158 5.17 3.32 -9.66
C TRP A 158 3.95 3.17 -10.59
N ASN A 159 4.15 3.25 -11.91
CA ASN A 159 3.09 3.02 -12.88
C ASN A 159 2.74 1.54 -13.08
N LEU A 160 3.58 0.61 -12.62
CA LEU A 160 3.39 -0.84 -12.77
C LEU A 160 2.87 -1.53 -11.51
N LEU A 161 3.16 -0.98 -10.34
CA LEU A 161 2.85 -1.59 -9.05
C LEU A 161 1.34 -1.58 -8.76
N PRO A 162 0.80 -2.60 -8.07
CA PRO A 162 -0.56 -2.55 -7.57
C PRO A 162 -0.68 -1.51 -6.43
N PRO A 163 -1.91 -1.16 -6.00
CA PRO A 163 -2.13 -0.39 -4.78
C PRO A 163 -1.33 -0.97 -3.61
N ARG A 164 -0.91 -0.14 -2.65
CA ARG A 164 -0.04 -0.61 -1.55
C ARG A 164 -0.78 -1.33 -0.45
N THR A 165 -2.10 -1.38 -0.51
CA THR A 165 -2.94 -1.99 0.54
C THR A 165 -4.15 -2.63 -0.09
N TYR A 166 -4.42 -3.86 0.33
CA TYR A 166 -5.62 -4.60 -0.01
C TYR A 166 -6.10 -5.34 1.23
N ALA A 167 -7.40 -5.38 1.48
CA ALA A 167 -7.95 -6.36 2.40
C ALA A 167 -9.35 -6.81 1.98
N ASP A 168 -9.66 -8.05 2.33
CA ASP A 168 -10.99 -8.63 2.31
C ASP A 168 -11.18 -9.49 3.56
N ALA A 169 -12.28 -10.23 3.66
CA ALA A 169 -12.59 -11.08 4.82
C ALA A 169 -11.53 -12.14 5.17
N ARG A 170 -10.59 -12.44 4.26
CA ARG A 170 -9.66 -13.56 4.34
C ARG A 170 -8.22 -13.12 4.48
N VAL A 171 -7.85 -11.98 3.89
CA VAL A 171 -6.48 -11.48 3.92
C VAL A 171 -6.40 -9.98 4.10
N ALA A 172 -5.32 -9.53 4.73
CA ALA A 172 -4.87 -8.14 4.70
C ALA A 172 -3.44 -8.08 4.14
N ILE A 173 -3.24 -7.30 3.10
CA ILE A 173 -1.98 -7.15 2.38
C ILE A 173 -1.55 -5.71 2.47
N SER A 174 -0.27 -5.48 2.78
CA SER A 174 0.33 -4.17 2.66
C SER A 174 1.75 -4.23 2.13
N ALA A 175 2.13 -3.20 1.38
CA ALA A 175 3.44 -3.07 0.80
C ALA A 175 4.06 -1.68 1.04
N SER A 176 5.37 -1.67 1.19
CA SER A 176 6.19 -0.47 1.28
C SER A 176 7.44 -0.63 0.43
N LEU A 177 7.88 0.50 -0.14
CA LEU A 177 8.96 0.59 -1.11
C LEU A 177 9.69 1.91 -0.88
N GLU A 178 10.98 1.87 -0.59
CA GLU A 178 11.86 3.05 -0.47
C GLU A 178 13.21 2.80 -1.17
N PRO A 179 13.91 3.83 -1.67
CA PRO A 179 13.52 5.24 -1.68
C PRO A 179 12.40 5.52 -2.69
N ALA A 180 11.27 6.08 -2.25
CA ALA A 180 10.07 6.21 -3.08
C ALA A 180 10.30 6.99 -4.40
N TYR A 181 11.20 7.97 -4.41
CA TYR A 181 11.47 8.83 -5.58
C TYR A 181 12.67 8.37 -6.42
N LYS A 182 13.44 7.40 -5.95
CA LYS A 182 14.70 6.97 -6.57
C LYS A 182 14.82 5.46 -6.74
N ILE A 183 13.76 4.71 -6.43
CA ILE A 183 13.71 3.27 -6.58
C ILE A 183 14.20 2.85 -7.97
N SER A 184 14.97 1.78 -8.00
CA SER A 184 15.76 1.40 -9.16
C SER A 184 15.33 0.08 -9.77
N GLY A 185 15.24 -1.00 -9.01
CA GLY A 185 15.04 -2.37 -9.50
C GLY A 185 13.95 -3.15 -8.79
N ASP A 186 13.64 -2.81 -7.54
CA ASP A 186 12.66 -3.55 -6.75
C ASP A 186 11.22 -3.37 -7.27
N VAL A 187 10.50 -4.49 -7.33
CA VAL A 187 9.05 -4.50 -7.57
C VAL A 187 8.35 -5.55 -6.71
N PHE A 188 7.09 -5.28 -6.37
CA PHE A 188 6.21 -6.23 -5.71
C PHE A 188 4.92 -6.41 -6.49
N GLU A 189 4.26 -7.54 -6.27
CA GLU A 189 2.95 -7.84 -6.83
C GLU A 189 2.12 -8.57 -5.79
N TYR A 190 0.83 -8.27 -5.78
CA TYR A 190 -0.16 -9.23 -5.31
C TYR A 190 -1.33 -9.26 -6.26
N ALA A 191 -2.06 -10.37 -6.24
CA ALA A 191 -3.34 -10.46 -6.91
C ALA A 191 -4.23 -11.52 -6.27
N VAL A 192 -5.53 -11.28 -6.31
CA VAL A 192 -6.54 -12.19 -5.76
C VAL A 192 -7.34 -12.78 -6.91
N ASP A 193 -7.47 -14.11 -6.91
CA ASP A 193 -8.26 -14.89 -7.87
C ASP A 193 -9.06 -15.96 -7.09
N GLY A 194 -10.30 -15.65 -6.78
CA GLY A 194 -11.13 -16.49 -5.92
C GLY A 194 -10.43 -16.75 -4.57
N PRO A 195 -10.21 -18.02 -4.15
CA PRO A 195 -9.51 -18.38 -2.91
C PRO A 195 -7.99 -18.16 -2.96
N LEU A 196 -7.41 -17.91 -4.14
CA LEU A 196 -5.97 -17.83 -4.31
C LEU A 196 -5.49 -16.38 -4.19
N VAL A 197 -4.50 -16.18 -3.34
CA VAL A 197 -3.78 -14.92 -3.19
C VAL A 197 -2.35 -15.14 -3.66
N HIS A 198 -2.01 -14.49 -4.76
CA HIS A 198 -0.68 -14.52 -5.34
C HIS A 198 0.14 -13.38 -4.75
N LEU A 199 1.39 -13.66 -4.42
CA LEU A 199 2.35 -12.69 -3.89
C LEU A 199 3.66 -12.86 -4.66
N ALA A 200 4.32 -11.76 -5.02
CA ALA A 200 5.67 -11.81 -5.54
C ALA A 200 6.46 -10.58 -5.09
N ILE A 201 7.76 -10.78 -4.89
CA ILE A 201 8.74 -9.72 -4.73
C ILE A 201 9.91 -10.05 -5.66
N PHE A 202 10.39 -9.05 -6.38
CA PHE A 202 11.50 -9.16 -7.30
C PHE A 202 12.49 -8.04 -7.02
N ASP A 203 13.77 -8.38 -7.05
CA ASP A 203 14.90 -7.48 -6.86
C ASP A 203 15.83 -7.67 -8.06
N ALA A 204 15.95 -6.60 -8.86
CA ALA A 204 16.66 -6.61 -10.12
C ALA A 204 18.09 -6.11 -9.94
N MET A 205 19.05 -6.83 -10.55
CA MET A 205 20.46 -6.47 -10.43
C MET A 205 20.76 -5.05 -10.96
N GLY A 206 21.36 -4.25 -10.10
CA GLY A 206 21.85 -2.91 -10.40
C GLY A 206 20.90 -1.83 -9.90
N HIS A 207 21.35 -0.57 -9.98
CA HIS A 207 20.62 0.58 -9.46
C HIS A 207 20.31 1.63 -10.54
N ASP A 208 20.26 1.18 -11.79
CA ASP A 208 20.09 2.02 -12.98
C ASP A 208 18.70 1.81 -13.62
N THR A 209 18.39 2.62 -14.63
CA THR A 209 17.12 2.48 -15.37
C THR A 209 16.92 1.08 -15.97
N ALA A 210 18.01 0.37 -16.27
CA ALA A 210 17.95 -0.98 -16.82
C ALA A 210 17.62 -2.04 -15.76
N ALA A 211 17.96 -1.83 -14.49
CA ALA A 211 17.40 -2.61 -13.37
C ALA A 211 15.88 -2.42 -13.33
N GLY A 212 15.41 -1.19 -13.51
CA GLY A 212 13.99 -0.88 -13.55
C GLY A 212 13.23 -1.61 -14.66
N LEU A 213 13.81 -1.62 -15.87
CA LEU A 213 13.30 -2.39 -17.00
C LEU A 213 13.30 -3.91 -16.73
N SER A 214 14.31 -4.42 -16.02
CA SER A 214 14.40 -5.85 -15.68
C SER A 214 13.31 -6.25 -14.69
N GLY A 215 13.06 -5.45 -13.65
CA GLY A 215 11.94 -5.64 -12.73
C GLY A 215 10.58 -5.57 -13.44
N ALA A 216 10.40 -4.60 -14.34
CA ALA A 216 9.18 -4.47 -15.15
C ALA A 216 8.94 -5.68 -16.06
N LEU A 217 9.99 -6.19 -16.72
CA LEU A 217 9.92 -7.38 -17.56
C LEU A 217 9.56 -8.62 -16.75
N ALA A 218 10.21 -8.82 -15.60
CA ALA A 218 9.92 -9.92 -14.70
C ALA A 218 8.46 -9.88 -14.22
N LEU A 219 7.97 -8.71 -13.80
CA LEU A 219 6.58 -8.53 -13.39
C LEU A 219 5.60 -8.79 -14.55
N GLY A 220 5.93 -8.33 -15.76
CA GLY A 220 5.14 -8.57 -16.97
C GLY A 220 5.04 -10.06 -17.33
N ALA A 221 6.18 -10.76 -17.36
CA ALA A 221 6.27 -12.19 -17.63
C ALA A 221 5.52 -13.01 -16.57
N TYR A 222 5.70 -12.68 -15.29
CA TYR A 222 4.97 -13.30 -14.18
C TYR A 222 3.46 -13.15 -14.34
N ARG A 223 2.98 -11.92 -14.58
CA ARG A 223 1.55 -11.62 -14.79
C ARG A 223 1.00 -12.35 -16.00
N ASN A 224 1.75 -12.39 -17.10
CA ASN A 224 1.36 -13.07 -18.33
C ASN A 224 1.17 -14.58 -18.10
N ALA A 225 2.19 -15.25 -17.55
CA ALA A 225 2.15 -16.68 -17.26
C ALA A 225 1.05 -17.03 -16.24
N ARG A 226 0.91 -16.22 -15.18
CA ARG A 226 -0.15 -16.39 -14.16
C ARG A 226 -1.55 -16.35 -14.79
N ARG A 227 -1.82 -15.35 -15.64
CA ARG A 227 -3.12 -15.18 -16.31
C ARG A 227 -3.38 -16.21 -17.41
N GLN A 228 -2.36 -16.91 -17.88
CA GLN A 228 -2.49 -18.07 -18.78
C GLN A 228 -2.69 -19.39 -18.01
N GLY A 229 -2.73 -19.36 -16.68
CA GLY A 229 -2.98 -20.55 -15.86
C GLY A 229 -1.74 -21.39 -15.60
N ALA A 230 -0.53 -20.88 -15.84
CA ALA A 230 0.69 -21.56 -15.43
C ALA A 230 0.71 -21.77 -13.91
N ASP A 231 1.29 -22.87 -13.45
CA ASP A 231 1.51 -23.13 -12.03
C ASP A 231 2.66 -22.27 -11.48
N LEU A 232 2.98 -22.43 -10.18
CA LEU A 232 3.96 -21.58 -9.52
C LEU A 232 5.38 -21.68 -10.13
N VAL A 233 5.78 -22.90 -10.51
CA VAL A 233 7.08 -23.16 -11.13
C VAL A 233 7.10 -22.61 -12.56
N GLY A 234 6.07 -22.90 -13.36
CA GLY A 234 5.95 -22.39 -14.72
C GLY A 234 5.92 -20.86 -14.80
N ARG A 235 5.34 -20.17 -13.80
CA ARG A 235 5.43 -18.72 -13.69
C ARG A 235 6.86 -18.24 -13.45
N SER A 236 7.60 -18.92 -12.59
CA SER A 236 9.01 -18.61 -12.32
C SER A 236 9.87 -18.83 -13.55
N ASP A 237 9.67 -19.94 -14.26
CA ASP A 237 10.45 -20.29 -15.44
C ASP A 237 10.13 -19.36 -16.62
N ALA A 238 8.88 -18.86 -16.72
CA ALA A 238 8.52 -17.84 -17.70
C ALA A 238 9.24 -16.50 -17.46
N VAL A 239 9.44 -16.10 -16.20
CA VAL A 239 10.23 -14.90 -15.86
C VAL A 239 11.69 -15.07 -16.28
N GLU A 240 12.26 -16.23 -15.98
CA GLU A 240 13.62 -16.57 -16.42
C GLU A 240 13.76 -16.53 -17.94
N ALA A 241 12.87 -17.19 -18.68
CA ALA A 241 12.91 -17.22 -20.14
C ALA A 241 12.84 -15.82 -20.75
N ALA A 242 11.97 -14.96 -20.22
CA ALA A 242 11.86 -13.57 -20.69
C ALA A 242 13.13 -12.76 -20.44
N LEU A 243 13.78 -12.93 -19.27
CA LEU A 243 15.04 -12.25 -18.96
C LEU A 243 16.19 -12.74 -19.84
N LEU A 244 16.27 -14.05 -20.09
CA LEU A 244 17.27 -14.64 -20.98
C LEU A 244 17.11 -14.14 -22.42
N GLU A 245 15.87 -14.14 -22.94
CA GLU A 245 15.57 -13.64 -24.29
C GLU A 245 15.96 -12.17 -24.46
N GLN A 246 15.69 -11.33 -23.44
CA GLN A 246 15.94 -9.90 -23.52
C GLN A 246 17.40 -9.50 -23.27
N TYR A 247 18.10 -10.20 -22.37
CA TYR A 247 19.39 -9.74 -21.82
C TYR A 247 20.55 -10.73 -21.99
N ASP A 248 20.33 -11.94 -22.51
CA ASP A 248 21.39 -12.92 -22.78
C ASP A 248 22.39 -13.08 -21.60
N HIS A 249 21.85 -13.41 -20.43
CA HIS A 249 22.58 -13.59 -19.15
C HIS A 249 23.23 -12.34 -18.53
N GLN A 250 23.07 -11.15 -19.12
CA GLN A 250 23.71 -9.92 -18.62
C GLN A 250 22.97 -9.28 -17.43
N ARG A 251 21.70 -9.60 -17.25
CA ARG A 251 20.82 -9.09 -16.18
C ARG A 251 20.12 -10.27 -15.55
N TYR A 252 19.93 -10.20 -14.24
CA TYR A 252 19.14 -11.18 -13.51
C TYR A 252 18.25 -10.48 -12.48
N VAL A 253 17.25 -11.24 -12.04
CA VAL A 253 16.30 -10.83 -11.02
C VAL A 253 16.25 -11.93 -9.96
N THR A 254 16.48 -11.56 -8.71
CA THR A 254 16.18 -12.45 -7.58
C THR A 254 14.73 -12.26 -7.17
N GLY A 255 14.10 -13.26 -6.56
CA GLY A 255 12.76 -13.05 -6.02
C GLY A 255 12.15 -14.23 -5.30
N ILE A 256 11.02 -13.94 -4.63
CA ILE A 256 10.09 -14.94 -4.11
C ILE A 256 8.80 -14.82 -4.89
N LEU A 257 8.27 -15.96 -5.34
CA LEU A 257 6.92 -16.07 -5.86
C LEU A 257 6.15 -17.01 -4.94
N ALA A 258 4.94 -16.61 -4.54
CA ALA A 258 4.09 -17.41 -3.66
C ALA A 258 2.62 -17.39 -4.09
N THR A 259 1.89 -18.41 -3.66
CA THR A 259 0.43 -18.51 -3.78
C THR A 259 -0.12 -19.09 -2.47
N LEU A 260 -0.94 -18.30 -1.80
CA LEU A 260 -1.70 -18.71 -0.62
C LEU A 260 -3.10 -19.13 -1.06
N ASP A 261 -3.50 -20.36 -0.71
CA ASP A 261 -4.89 -20.76 -0.73
C ASP A 261 -5.55 -20.36 0.59
N THR A 262 -6.41 -19.33 0.54
CA THR A 262 -7.10 -18.79 1.72
C THR A 262 -8.14 -19.73 2.31
N GLY A 263 -8.59 -20.75 1.57
CA GLY A 263 -9.52 -21.76 2.08
C GLY A 263 -8.83 -22.82 2.94
N THR A 264 -7.56 -23.11 2.66
CA THR A 264 -6.79 -24.19 3.33
C THR A 264 -5.65 -23.68 4.20
N GLY A 265 -5.19 -22.44 4.00
CA GLY A 265 -4.00 -21.89 4.65
C GLY A 265 -2.68 -22.37 4.05
N VAL A 266 -2.72 -23.11 2.93
CA VAL A 266 -1.52 -23.62 2.28
C VAL A 266 -0.84 -22.50 1.50
N LEU A 267 0.37 -22.14 1.90
CA LEU A 267 1.26 -21.25 1.18
C LEU A 267 2.23 -22.08 0.34
N GLN A 268 2.08 -22.07 -0.98
CA GLN A 268 3.09 -22.59 -1.90
C GLN A 268 4.03 -21.45 -2.31
N TRP A 269 5.34 -21.70 -2.36
CA TRP A 269 6.31 -20.67 -2.71
C TRP A 269 7.55 -21.27 -3.37
N VAL A 270 8.24 -20.45 -4.19
CA VAL A 270 9.55 -20.75 -4.79
C VAL A 270 10.52 -19.64 -4.43
N ASN A 271 11.79 -20.00 -4.26
CA ASN A 271 12.87 -19.04 -4.03
C ASN A 271 13.85 -19.05 -5.20
N ARG A 272 14.02 -17.91 -5.88
CA ARG A 272 14.95 -17.70 -6.99
C ARG A 272 16.12 -16.83 -6.55
N GLY A 273 16.94 -17.35 -5.63
CA GLY A 273 18.14 -16.70 -5.12
C GLY A 273 17.89 -15.48 -4.22
N HIS A 274 16.73 -15.42 -3.56
CA HIS A 274 16.30 -14.29 -2.73
C HIS A 274 16.30 -14.61 -1.23
N HIS A 275 16.12 -13.57 -0.41
CA HIS A 275 15.93 -13.70 1.03
C HIS A 275 14.68 -14.54 1.36
N PRO A 276 14.79 -15.58 2.22
CA PRO A 276 13.65 -16.42 2.54
C PRO A 276 12.53 -15.65 3.27
N PRO A 277 11.25 -15.93 2.97
CA PRO A 277 10.12 -15.31 3.66
C PRO A 277 10.15 -15.54 5.17
N ILE A 278 9.59 -14.60 5.92
CA ILE A 278 9.37 -14.74 7.37
C ILE A 278 7.90 -15.03 7.61
N VAL A 279 7.61 -16.00 8.47
CA VAL A 279 6.28 -16.18 9.05
C VAL A 279 6.30 -15.69 10.49
N ILE A 280 5.37 -14.80 10.82
CA ILE A 280 5.11 -14.32 12.18
C ILE A 280 3.82 -14.97 12.67
N ARG A 281 3.92 -15.77 13.73
CA ARG A 281 2.81 -16.47 14.39
C ARG A 281 2.58 -15.96 15.81
N ASP A 282 1.31 -15.83 16.19
CA ASP A 282 0.85 -15.38 17.51
C ASP A 282 1.50 -14.07 18.00
N ASN A 283 1.95 -13.22 17.07
CA ASN A 283 2.71 -12.00 17.34
C ASN A 283 3.94 -12.19 18.22
N ARG A 284 4.56 -13.36 18.19
CA ARG A 284 5.71 -13.66 19.06
C ARG A 284 6.76 -14.51 18.37
N TRP A 285 6.32 -15.43 17.52
CA TRP A 285 7.20 -16.43 16.93
C TRP A 285 7.50 -16.05 15.49
N THR A 286 8.77 -15.81 15.18
CA THR A 286 9.23 -15.59 13.82
C THR A 286 10.02 -16.79 13.32
N THR A 287 9.61 -17.34 12.19
CA THR A 287 10.33 -18.43 11.51
C THR A 287 10.67 -17.99 10.10
N ARG A 288 11.94 -18.15 9.70
CA ARG A 288 12.35 -18.02 8.30
C ARG A 288 12.00 -19.31 7.59
N LEU A 289 11.21 -19.23 6.53
CA LEU A 289 10.84 -20.40 5.76
C LEU A 289 12.08 -21.01 5.08
N ALA A 290 12.18 -22.33 5.11
CA ALA A 290 13.28 -23.04 4.48
C ALA A 290 12.80 -23.70 3.18
N CYS A 291 13.50 -23.42 2.09
CA CYS A 291 13.32 -24.08 0.81
C CYS A 291 14.66 -24.12 0.11
N THR A 292 14.93 -25.17 -0.67
CA THR A 292 16.12 -25.21 -1.52
C THR A 292 16.01 -24.08 -2.55
N PRO A 293 16.89 -23.07 -2.53
CA PRO A 293 16.80 -21.98 -3.48
C PRO A 293 17.21 -22.45 -4.88
N GLY A 294 16.47 -22.01 -5.88
CA GLY A 294 16.94 -21.98 -7.26
C GLY A 294 17.94 -20.84 -7.47
N HIS A 295 18.45 -20.71 -8.69
CA HIS A 295 19.31 -19.58 -9.04
C HIS A 295 18.49 -18.31 -9.37
N PRO A 296 19.10 -17.11 -9.34
CA PRO A 296 18.47 -15.89 -9.84
C PRO A 296 17.92 -16.07 -11.25
N MET A 297 16.72 -15.54 -11.53
CA MET A 297 16.09 -15.66 -12.85
C MET A 297 16.88 -14.84 -13.87
N GLY A 298 17.13 -15.40 -15.06
CA GLY A 298 17.95 -14.76 -16.09
C GLY A 298 19.42 -15.20 -16.09
N THR A 299 19.85 -16.09 -15.19
CA THR A 299 21.25 -16.59 -15.18
C THR A 299 21.43 -17.95 -15.85
N ASP A 300 20.39 -18.78 -15.96
CA ASP A 300 20.43 -20.17 -16.47
C ASP A 300 21.57 -21.02 -15.87
N LEU A 301 21.65 -21.10 -14.54
CA LEU A 301 22.70 -21.85 -13.86
C LEU A 301 22.37 -23.34 -13.68
N GLY A 302 21.24 -23.81 -14.25
CA GLY A 302 20.85 -25.21 -14.23
C GLY A 302 20.45 -25.77 -12.85
N LEU A 303 20.14 -24.90 -11.88
CA LEU A 303 19.57 -25.33 -10.59
C LEU A 303 18.05 -25.49 -10.70
N PRO A 304 17.46 -26.58 -10.19
CA PRO A 304 16.03 -26.81 -10.32
C PRO A 304 15.21 -25.81 -9.49
N THR A 305 14.13 -25.28 -10.08
CA THR A 305 13.11 -24.54 -9.34
C THR A 305 12.31 -25.49 -8.45
N THR A 306 12.43 -25.35 -7.13
CA THR A 306 11.70 -26.20 -6.16
C THR A 306 10.55 -25.43 -5.53
N ALA A 307 9.33 -25.93 -5.71
CA ALA A 307 8.16 -25.42 -4.99
C ALA A 307 8.09 -26.03 -3.59
N CYS A 308 8.10 -25.18 -2.57
CA CYS A 308 7.93 -25.55 -1.18
C CYS A 308 6.55 -25.16 -0.67
N GLN A 309 6.14 -25.75 0.45
CA GLN A 309 4.85 -25.51 1.07
C GLN A 309 5.03 -25.19 2.55
N GLU A 310 4.20 -24.29 3.06
CA GLU A 310 4.03 -24.01 4.49
C GLU A 310 2.53 -23.99 4.82
N HIS A 311 2.16 -24.53 5.99
CA HIS A 311 0.80 -24.48 6.49
C HIS A 311 0.65 -23.33 7.47
N LEU A 312 -0.01 -22.27 7.02
CA LEU A 312 -0.33 -21.14 7.88
C LEU A 312 -1.46 -21.50 8.85
N GLN A 313 -1.56 -20.73 9.92
CA GLN A 313 -2.68 -20.66 10.83
C GLN A 313 -3.40 -19.32 10.64
N PRO A 314 -4.72 -19.23 10.85
CA PRO A 314 -5.41 -17.94 10.88
C PRO A 314 -4.72 -16.97 11.85
N GLY A 315 -4.45 -15.74 11.39
CA GLY A 315 -3.63 -14.72 12.05
C GLY A 315 -2.13 -14.75 11.72
N ASP A 316 -1.64 -15.77 11.00
CA ASP A 316 -0.24 -15.79 10.56
C ASP A 316 0.02 -14.70 9.52
N ARG A 317 1.20 -14.07 9.65
CA ARG A 317 1.69 -13.06 8.72
C ARG A 317 2.88 -13.59 7.95
N VAL A 318 2.80 -13.59 6.64
CA VAL A 318 3.90 -13.87 5.72
C VAL A 318 4.52 -12.54 5.30
N VAL A 319 5.83 -12.42 5.46
CA VAL A 319 6.60 -11.21 5.14
C VAL A 319 7.65 -11.55 4.10
N LEU A 320 7.52 -10.93 2.93
CA LEU A 320 8.49 -10.90 1.85
C LEU A 320 9.23 -9.57 1.92
N TYR A 321 10.56 -9.59 1.75
CA TYR A 321 11.38 -8.40 1.91
C TYR A 321 12.66 -8.50 1.09
N THR A 322 13.20 -7.35 0.70
CA THR A 322 14.51 -7.23 0.04
C THR A 322 15.61 -6.89 1.04
N ASP A 323 16.86 -7.08 0.62
CA ASP A 323 18.03 -6.89 1.47
C ASP A 323 18.22 -5.43 1.91
N GLY A 324 17.73 -4.45 1.14
CA GLY A 324 17.73 -3.04 1.52
C GLY A 324 16.98 -2.73 2.82
N ILE A 325 16.19 -3.66 3.37
CA ILE A 325 15.63 -3.56 4.72
C ILE A 325 16.63 -4.02 5.78
N THR A 326 17.24 -5.19 5.59
CA THR A 326 18.08 -5.82 6.62
C THR A 326 19.53 -5.36 6.59
N GLU A 327 20.06 -5.12 5.40
CA GLU A 327 21.43 -4.68 5.12
C GLU A 327 21.60 -3.17 5.11
N ALA A 328 20.50 -2.43 5.26
CA ALA A 328 20.58 -0.98 5.49
C ALA A 328 21.57 -0.72 6.62
N ARG A 329 22.55 0.15 6.35
CA ARG A 329 23.62 0.54 7.29
C ARG A 329 24.16 1.92 6.97
N ARG A 330 24.69 2.59 8.00
CA ARG A 330 25.54 3.76 7.80
C ARG A 330 26.90 3.31 7.29
N PRO A 331 27.66 4.15 6.56
CA PRO A 331 29.06 3.84 6.25
C PRO A 331 29.85 3.56 7.54
N GLY A 332 30.36 2.33 7.69
CA GLY A 332 31.06 1.87 8.90
C GLY A 332 30.16 1.55 10.10
N GLY A 333 28.83 1.62 9.97
CA GLY A 333 27.86 1.27 11.00
C GLY A 333 27.43 -0.20 10.97
N ARG A 334 26.67 -0.62 11.99
CA ARG A 334 26.01 -1.93 12.00
C ARG A 334 24.73 -1.88 11.17
N GLU A 335 24.47 -2.98 10.48
CA GLU A 335 23.21 -3.24 9.76
C GLU A 335 21.99 -3.10 10.67
N PHE A 336 20.85 -2.77 10.06
CA PHE A 336 19.56 -2.78 10.75
C PHE A 336 19.31 -4.15 11.36
N GLY A 337 19.54 -5.19 10.55
CA GLY A 337 19.49 -6.59 10.94
C GLY A 337 18.09 -7.18 10.94
N ILE A 338 18.03 -8.47 10.65
CA ILE A 338 16.79 -9.27 10.64
C ILE A 338 16.07 -9.23 11.99
N GLU A 339 16.81 -9.27 13.10
CA GLU A 339 16.25 -9.29 14.46
C GLU A 339 15.45 -8.02 14.76
N ARG A 340 16.00 -6.83 14.42
CA ARG A 340 15.28 -5.57 14.63
C ARG A 340 14.07 -5.45 13.73
N PHE A 341 14.18 -5.94 12.49
CA PHE A 341 13.07 -5.97 11.55
C PHE A 341 11.92 -6.83 12.08
N THR A 342 12.18 -8.05 12.53
CA THR A 342 11.15 -8.93 13.10
C THR A 342 10.58 -8.39 14.41
N ASP A 343 11.42 -7.86 15.30
CA ASP A 343 11.00 -7.26 16.57
C ASP A 343 10.06 -6.08 16.34
N PHE A 344 10.34 -5.24 15.34
CA PHE A 344 9.53 -4.08 15.02
C PHE A 344 8.12 -4.51 14.60
N LEU A 345 8.00 -5.49 13.70
CA LEU A 345 6.74 -6.02 13.19
C LEU A 345 5.91 -6.73 14.27
N ILE A 346 6.58 -7.35 15.25
CA ILE A 346 5.93 -7.97 16.41
C ILE A 346 5.33 -6.89 17.33
N ARG A 347 6.14 -5.90 17.74
CA ARG A 347 5.74 -4.91 18.75
C ARG A 347 4.59 -4.02 18.28
N HIS A 348 4.71 -3.44 17.08
CA HIS A 348 3.75 -2.43 16.62
C HIS A 348 2.38 -3.01 16.27
N HIS A 349 2.33 -4.30 15.97
CA HIS A 349 1.05 -4.94 15.77
C HIS A 349 0.34 -5.24 17.12
N ALA A 350 1.08 -5.53 18.19
CA ALA A 350 0.49 -5.63 19.53
C ALA A 350 -0.18 -4.31 20.00
N ASP A 351 0.25 -3.17 19.45
CA ASP A 351 -0.34 -1.85 19.73
C ASP A 351 -1.65 -1.59 18.97
N GLY A 352 -2.15 -2.56 18.18
CA GLY A 352 -3.41 -2.44 17.44
C GLY A 352 -3.34 -1.49 16.23
N LEU A 353 -2.13 -1.13 15.77
CA LEU A 353 -1.97 -0.29 14.59
C LEU A 353 -2.40 -1.04 13.32
N PRO A 354 -3.08 -0.35 12.38
CA PRO A 354 -3.36 -0.93 11.08
C PRO A 354 -2.10 -1.43 10.38
N VAL A 355 -2.18 -2.54 9.65
CA VAL A 355 -1.02 -3.14 8.96
C VAL A 355 -0.29 -2.12 8.05
N PRO A 356 -0.98 -1.29 7.25
CA PRO A 356 -0.29 -0.32 6.39
C PRO A 356 0.44 0.78 7.17
N GLU A 357 -0.04 1.08 8.37
CA GLU A 357 0.59 2.02 9.28
C GLU A 357 1.81 1.40 9.98
N THR A 358 1.73 0.13 10.36
CA THR A 358 2.88 -0.64 10.86
C THR A 358 4.03 -0.64 9.85
N LEU A 359 3.76 -0.92 8.56
CA LEU A 359 4.80 -0.87 7.53
C LEU A 359 5.32 0.54 7.25
N ARG A 360 4.47 1.57 7.35
CA ARG A 360 4.93 2.97 7.20
C ARG A 360 5.93 3.31 8.32
N ARG A 361 5.59 3.02 9.58
CA ARG A 361 6.47 3.27 10.71
C ARG A 361 7.75 2.44 10.67
N LEU A 362 7.69 1.19 10.17
CA LEU A 362 8.87 0.36 9.97
C LEU A 362 9.85 1.06 9.04
N ILE A 363 9.37 1.50 7.87
CA ILE A 363 10.19 2.21 6.90
C ILE A 363 10.80 3.47 7.52
N HIS A 364 10.04 4.23 8.31
CA HIS A 364 10.58 5.41 9.00
C HIS A 364 11.68 5.02 9.98
N ALA A 365 11.50 3.96 10.77
CA ALA A 365 12.52 3.48 11.68
C ALA A 365 13.79 3.02 10.95
N VAL A 366 13.65 2.35 9.80
CA VAL A 366 14.78 1.99 8.94
C VAL A 366 15.48 3.26 8.42
N LEU A 367 14.74 4.24 7.92
CA LEU A 367 15.33 5.50 7.43
C LEU A 367 16.00 6.30 8.55
N GLU A 368 15.36 6.47 9.71
CA GLU A 368 15.88 7.19 10.87
C GLU A 368 17.17 6.58 11.40
N TYR A 369 17.23 5.24 11.51
CA TYR A 369 18.43 4.54 11.94
C TYR A 369 19.63 4.84 11.00
N HIS A 370 19.36 5.18 9.74
CA HIS A 370 20.36 5.47 8.71
C HIS A 370 20.48 6.95 8.30
N GLU A 371 19.94 7.88 9.08
CA GLU A 371 19.95 9.33 8.76
C GLU A 371 19.32 9.65 7.39
N GLY A 372 18.29 8.89 7.01
CA GLY A 372 17.52 9.09 5.77
C GLY A 372 18.24 8.60 4.51
N ARG A 373 19.29 7.76 4.62
CA ARG A 373 20.05 7.26 3.47
C ARG A 373 19.97 5.74 3.38
N LEU A 374 19.36 5.25 2.30
CA LEU A 374 19.42 3.85 1.89
C LEU A 374 20.52 3.67 0.85
N GLN A 375 21.17 2.51 0.87
CA GLN A 375 22.21 2.14 -0.11
C GLN A 375 21.62 1.34 -1.28
N ASP A 376 20.49 0.68 -1.03
CA ASP A 376 19.74 -0.15 -1.96
C ASP A 376 18.24 0.10 -1.79
N ASP A 377 17.45 -0.48 -2.68
CA ASP A 377 16.01 -0.51 -2.63
C ASP A 377 15.51 -1.37 -1.45
N ALA A 378 14.58 -0.83 -0.66
CA ALA A 378 14.06 -1.41 0.55
C ALA A 378 12.55 -1.66 0.38
N THR A 379 12.21 -2.93 0.13
CA THR A 379 10.84 -3.36 -0.15
C THR A 379 10.36 -4.34 0.89
N VAL A 380 9.11 -4.19 1.32
CA VAL A 380 8.41 -5.14 2.19
C VAL A 380 7.02 -5.38 1.62
N LEU A 381 6.63 -6.64 1.47
CA LEU A 381 5.28 -7.09 1.17
C LEU A 381 4.83 -8.03 2.30
N LEU A 382 3.82 -7.62 3.05
CA LEU A 382 3.24 -8.36 4.16
C LEU A 382 1.84 -8.82 3.76
N CYS A 383 1.56 -10.11 3.95
CA CYS A 383 0.24 -10.70 3.81
C CYS A 383 -0.14 -11.40 5.11
N GLU A 384 -1.23 -10.98 5.72
CA GLU A 384 -1.86 -11.65 6.86
C GLU A 384 -3.00 -12.52 6.36
N TRP A 385 -3.00 -13.80 6.76
CA TRP A 385 -4.13 -14.68 6.51
C TRP A 385 -5.08 -14.66 7.70
N ILE A 386 -6.22 -13.99 7.56
CA ILE A 386 -7.25 -13.84 8.60
C ILE A 386 -7.99 -15.16 8.84
N GLY A 387 -8.15 -15.97 7.79
CA GLY A 387 -8.82 -17.28 7.84
C GLY A 387 -9.68 -17.55 6.61
N PRO A 388 -10.41 -18.68 6.58
CA PRO A 388 -11.20 -19.11 5.43
C PRO A 388 -12.57 -18.40 5.29
N HIS A 389 -12.83 -17.39 6.12
CA HIS A 389 -14.14 -16.72 6.19
C HIS A 389 -14.44 -15.94 4.90
N THR A 390 -15.63 -16.14 4.34
CA THR A 390 -16.07 -15.51 3.08
C THR A 390 -17.05 -14.35 3.28
N GLU A 391 -17.57 -14.14 4.50
CA GLU A 391 -18.44 -13.00 4.78
C GLU A 391 -17.64 -11.72 5.04
N PRO A 392 -17.90 -10.63 4.31
CA PRO A 392 -17.24 -9.36 4.53
C PRO A 392 -17.81 -8.70 5.78
N ALA A 393 -17.19 -8.91 6.95
CA ALA A 393 -17.66 -8.23 8.14
C ALA A 393 -16.55 -8.00 9.17
N THR A 394 -16.41 -6.72 9.53
CA THR A 394 -15.74 -6.15 10.71
C THR A 394 -14.24 -6.38 10.87
N VAL A 395 -13.75 -7.61 10.81
CA VAL A 395 -12.36 -7.94 11.11
C VAL A 395 -11.41 -7.27 10.10
N ALA A 396 -11.56 -7.56 8.81
CA ALA A 396 -10.70 -6.99 7.75
C ALA A 396 -10.68 -5.45 7.71
N ALA A 397 -11.80 -4.83 8.09
CA ALA A 397 -11.92 -3.40 8.19
C ALA A 397 -11.06 -2.89 9.36
N GLU A 398 -11.20 -3.46 10.57
CA GLU A 398 -10.37 -3.12 11.74
C GLU A 398 -8.86 -3.21 11.43
N TRP A 399 -8.42 -4.22 10.67
CA TRP A 399 -7.00 -4.43 10.31
C TRP A 399 -6.42 -3.41 9.33
N THR A 400 -7.27 -2.84 8.47
CA THR A 400 -6.91 -1.74 7.57
C THR A 400 -7.12 -0.37 8.22
N GLY A 401 -7.58 -0.36 9.48
CA GLY A 401 -8.04 0.81 10.21
C GLY A 401 -9.43 1.26 9.78
N LEU A 402 -10.05 0.63 8.80
CA LEU A 402 -11.41 0.98 8.39
C LEU A 402 -12.39 0.67 9.53
N VAL A 403 -13.14 1.67 9.98
CA VAL A 403 -14.29 1.42 10.84
C VAL A 403 -15.38 0.79 9.99
N PRO A 404 -15.94 -0.38 10.38
CA PRO A 404 -17.11 -0.93 9.74
C PRO A 404 -18.24 0.12 9.86
N GLY A 405 -18.63 0.73 8.73
CA GLY A 405 -19.75 1.64 8.68
C GLY A 405 -20.96 0.97 9.34
N GLY A 406 -21.61 1.69 10.25
CA GLY A 406 -22.65 1.17 11.14
C GLY A 406 -23.79 0.45 10.40
N LEU A 407 -23.62 -0.85 10.21
CA LEU A 407 -24.66 -1.79 9.84
C LEU A 407 -24.69 -2.88 10.91
N GLY A 408 -25.39 -2.58 12.01
CA GLY A 408 -25.92 -3.59 12.92
C GLY A 408 -25.51 -3.49 14.38
N GLY A 409 -26.40 -2.92 15.19
CA GLY A 409 -26.76 -3.43 16.53
C GLY A 409 -25.73 -3.33 17.65
N GLY A 410 -26.03 -2.50 18.66
CA GLY A 410 -25.17 -2.30 19.82
C GLY A 410 -24.78 -3.59 20.54
N ALA A 411 -23.48 -3.77 20.71
CA ALA A 411 -22.92 -4.59 21.77
C ALA A 411 -22.42 -3.65 22.86
N GLY A 412 -23.13 -3.63 24.00
CA GLY A 412 -22.65 -2.98 25.22
C GLY A 412 -21.32 -3.57 25.69
N PRO A 413 -20.58 -2.85 26.55
CA PRO A 413 -19.27 -3.31 27.01
C PRO A 413 -19.45 -4.63 27.77
N ARG A 414 -18.74 -5.67 27.36
CA ARG A 414 -18.59 -6.89 28.17
C ARG A 414 -17.43 -6.70 29.15
N PRO A 415 -17.56 -7.26 30.37
CA PRO A 415 -16.76 -6.93 31.55
C PRO A 415 -15.29 -7.35 31.46
#